data_AF-A0A2Z6MHB5-F1
#
_entry.id   AF-A0A2Z6MHB5-F1
#
_cell.length_a   1.000
_cell.length_b   1.000
_cell.length_c   1.000
_cell.angle_alpha   90.00
_cell.angle_beta   90.00
_cell.angle_gamma   90.00
#
_symmetry.space_group_name_H-M   'P 1'
#
loop_
_entity.id
_entity.type
_entity.pdbx_description
1 polymer ?
#
loop_
_entity_poly.entity_id
_entity_poly.type
_entity_poly.pdbx_seq_one_letter_code
_entity_poly.pdbx_strand_id
1 'polypeptide(L)'
;MEEWNFDMISNILPPDILLKMHAILPPTLRDGVDMPIWPGDNTGRFTVRAAYAAIANNEVTEDNKVWKQIWSLSVMERVRVFVWQIQHGRLLTKQWLAKMQLGEPYCDNCYQFEESIIHVIRDCPMAVQTWQQLLHTNARSNFFTTQLKDWIWLNLSSQLGCYSEAG
;
A
#
# COMPACT_ATOMS: atom_id res chain seq x y z
N MET A 1 -42.97 29.38 -23.26
CA MET A 1 -42.26 28.22 -22.66
C MET A 1 -40.85 28.29 -23.21
N GLU A 2 -39.84 28.26 -22.35
CA GLU A 2 -38.46 28.16 -22.80
C GLU A 2 -38.22 26.72 -23.22
N GLU A 3 -37.92 26.50 -24.50
CA GLU A 3 -37.73 25.17 -25.09
C GLU A 3 -36.26 24.95 -25.44
N TRP A 4 -35.83 23.69 -25.42
CA TRP A 4 -34.48 23.31 -25.85
C TRP A 4 -34.30 23.56 -27.35
N ASN A 5 -33.20 24.22 -27.74
CA ASN A 5 -32.82 24.35 -29.14
C ASN A 5 -32.00 23.12 -29.59
N PHE A 6 -32.70 22.05 -30.00
CA PHE A 6 -32.06 20.80 -30.41
C PHE A 6 -31.26 20.90 -31.72
N ASP A 7 -31.56 21.85 -32.60
CA ASP A 7 -30.80 22.08 -33.84
C ASP A 7 -29.36 22.52 -33.54
N MET A 8 -29.16 23.29 -32.46
CA MET A 8 -27.83 23.67 -32.00
C MET A 8 -27.12 22.53 -31.25
N ILE A 9 -27.85 21.80 -30.41
CA ILE A 9 -27.25 20.83 -29.47
C ILE A 9 -26.94 19.48 -30.15
N SER A 10 -27.71 19.11 -31.18
CA SER A 10 -27.55 17.85 -31.92
C SER A 10 -26.18 17.68 -32.57
N ASN A 11 -25.54 18.80 -32.94
CA ASN A 11 -24.21 18.80 -33.54
C ASN A 11 -23.06 18.73 -32.52
N ILE A 12 -23.34 18.83 -31.23
CA ILE A 12 -22.34 18.95 -30.16
C ILE A 12 -22.35 17.73 -29.23
N LEU A 13 -23.52 17.13 -28.99
CA LEU A 13 -23.68 16.05 -28.01
C LEU A 13 -23.88 14.67 -28.66
N PRO A 14 -23.39 13.59 -28.02
CA PRO A 14 -23.68 12.22 -28.43
C PRO A 14 -25.18 11.90 -28.44
N PRO A 15 -25.64 10.99 -29.33
CA PRO A 15 -27.05 10.61 -29.47
C PRO A 15 -27.70 10.16 -28.14
N ASP A 16 -26.96 9.42 -27.32
CA ASP A 16 -27.45 8.90 -26.04
C ASP A 16 -27.80 9.99 -25.03
N ILE A 17 -27.07 11.11 -25.07
CA ILE A 17 -27.35 12.27 -24.20
C ILE A 17 -28.57 13.02 -24.74
N LEU A 18 -28.68 13.19 -26.06
CA LEU A 18 -29.84 13.81 -26.69
C LEU A 18 -31.13 13.06 -26.34
N LEU A 19 -31.12 11.72 -26.40
CA LEU A 19 -32.27 10.90 -26.01
C LEU A 19 -32.70 11.13 -24.56
N LYS A 20 -31.74 11.29 -23.64
CA LYS A 20 -32.03 11.63 -22.24
C LYS A 20 -32.62 13.04 -22.11
N MET A 21 -32.11 14.01 -22.87
CA MET A 21 -32.64 15.37 -22.86
C MET A 21 -34.07 15.45 -23.40
N HIS A 22 -34.42 14.67 -24.43
CA HIS A 22 -35.81 14.59 -24.94
C HIS A 22 -36.79 14.04 -23.90
N ALA A 23 -36.31 13.24 -22.95
CA ALA A 23 -37.13 12.66 -21.89
C ALA A 23 -37.31 13.59 -20.67
N ILE A 24 -36.67 14.78 -20.65
CA ILE A 24 -36.66 15.69 -19.49
C ILE A 24 -37.14 17.07 -19.94
N LEU A 25 -38.05 17.67 -19.15
CA LEU A 25 -38.50 19.04 -19.40
C LEU A 25 -37.35 20.04 -19.18
N PRO A 26 -37.25 21.12 -19.98
CA PRO A 26 -36.26 22.16 -19.75
C PRO A 26 -36.42 22.73 -18.34
N PRO A 27 -35.29 22.94 -17.61
CA PRO A 27 -35.34 23.51 -16.27
C PRO A 27 -35.91 24.92 -16.34
N THR A 28 -36.74 25.23 -15.36
CA THR A 28 -37.39 26.53 -15.19
C THR A 28 -36.72 27.31 -14.07
N LEU A 29 -36.98 28.62 -14.01
CA LEU A 29 -36.51 29.50 -12.92
C LEU A 29 -36.93 29.04 -11.50
N ARG A 30 -37.86 28.08 -11.39
CA ARG A 30 -38.30 27.49 -10.12
C ARG A 30 -37.42 26.33 -9.64
N ASP A 31 -36.59 25.78 -10.51
CA ASP A 31 -35.78 24.57 -10.24
C ASP A 31 -34.47 24.89 -9.51
N GLY A 32 -34.23 26.17 -9.22
CA GLY A 32 -33.06 26.65 -8.48
C GLY A 32 -31.88 26.96 -9.40
N VAL A 33 -30.71 27.15 -8.79
CA VAL A 33 -29.45 27.43 -9.51
C VAL A 33 -28.75 26.11 -9.79
N ASP A 34 -28.14 25.98 -10.97
CA ASP A 34 -27.31 24.84 -11.34
C ASP A 34 -26.23 24.57 -10.28
N MET A 35 -26.07 23.29 -9.93
CA MET A 35 -25.07 22.85 -8.97
C MET A 35 -24.21 21.72 -9.55
N PRO A 36 -22.90 21.72 -9.26
CA PRO A 36 -22.04 20.60 -9.62
C PRO A 36 -22.41 19.37 -8.80
N ILE A 37 -22.63 18.24 -9.49
CA ILE A 37 -22.95 16.94 -8.88
C ILE A 37 -21.82 15.97 -9.19
N TRP A 38 -21.28 15.29 -8.18
CA TRP A 38 -20.33 14.20 -8.41
C TRP A 38 -21.10 12.90 -8.72
N PRO A 39 -20.91 12.26 -9.89
CA PRO A 39 -21.42 10.91 -10.20
C PRO A 39 -20.90 9.74 -9.33
N GLY A 40 -20.05 9.95 -8.32
CA GLY A 40 -19.25 8.93 -7.64
C GLY A 40 -19.84 8.47 -6.32
N ASP A 41 -20.93 9.08 -5.90
CA ASP A 41 -21.74 8.63 -4.77
C ASP A 41 -23.22 8.95 -5.07
N ASN A 42 -24.14 8.14 -4.54
CA ASN A 42 -25.58 8.30 -4.74
C ASN A 42 -26.13 9.60 -4.10
N THR A 43 -25.32 10.27 -3.28
CA THR A 43 -25.67 11.56 -2.67
C THR A 43 -25.36 12.76 -3.56
N GLY A 44 -24.62 12.54 -4.66
CA GLY A 44 -24.18 13.60 -5.56
C GLY A 44 -23.13 14.56 -4.98
N ARG A 45 -22.72 14.34 -3.72
CA ARG A 45 -21.79 15.23 -3.00
C ARG A 45 -20.34 14.81 -3.23
N PHE A 46 -19.47 15.81 -3.38
CA PHE A 46 -18.04 15.57 -3.43
C PHE A 46 -17.48 15.28 -2.04
N THR A 47 -16.83 14.12 -1.90
CA THR A 47 -15.99 13.83 -0.74
C THR A 47 -14.66 13.22 -1.18
N VAL A 48 -13.57 13.62 -0.53
CA VAL A 48 -12.23 13.07 -0.79
C VAL A 48 -12.21 11.55 -0.56
N ARG A 49 -13.03 11.04 0.37
CA ARG A 49 -13.16 9.61 0.62
C ARG A 49 -13.78 8.86 -0.56
N ALA A 50 -14.92 9.33 -1.09
CA ALA A 50 -15.57 8.70 -2.25
C ALA A 50 -14.70 8.83 -3.50
N ALA A 51 -14.08 9.99 -3.69
CA ALA A 51 -13.07 10.24 -4.73
C ALA A 51 -11.98 9.15 -4.74
N TYR A 52 -11.35 9.00 -3.58
CA TYR A 52 -10.23 8.11 -3.43
C TYR A 52 -10.67 6.66 -3.62
N ALA A 53 -11.82 6.26 -3.06
CA ALA A 53 -12.35 4.91 -3.23
C ALA A 53 -12.65 4.58 -4.71
N ALA A 54 -13.19 5.53 -5.47
CA ALA A 54 -13.47 5.35 -6.90
C ALA A 54 -12.20 5.22 -7.75
N ILE A 55 -11.12 5.90 -7.37
CA ILE A 55 -9.83 5.85 -8.09
C ILE A 55 -8.98 4.65 -7.65
N ALA A 56 -9.02 4.31 -6.36
CA ALA A 56 -8.17 3.29 -5.75
C ALA A 56 -8.63 1.84 -6.03
N ASN A 57 -9.67 1.65 -6.85
CA ASN A 57 -10.22 0.34 -7.24
C ASN A 57 -10.55 -0.61 -6.07
N ASN A 58 -10.71 -0.11 -4.84
CA ASN A 58 -11.18 -0.82 -3.64
C ASN A 58 -10.66 -2.27 -3.42
N GLU A 59 -9.56 -2.65 -4.07
CA GLU A 59 -8.91 -3.92 -3.80
C GLU A 59 -8.29 -3.76 -2.42
N VAL A 60 -8.88 -4.44 -1.43
CA VAL A 60 -8.21 -4.64 -0.15
C VAL A 60 -7.01 -5.53 -0.44
N THR A 61 -5.93 -4.91 -0.89
CA THR A 61 -4.68 -5.59 -1.21
C THR A 61 -4.11 -6.21 0.06
N GLU A 62 -3.28 -7.24 -0.07
CA GLU A 62 -2.53 -7.83 1.04
C GLU A 62 -1.73 -6.77 1.83
N ASP A 63 -1.30 -5.70 1.17
CA ASP A 63 -0.63 -4.55 1.78
C ASP A 63 -1.46 -3.93 2.92
N ASN A 64 -2.79 -3.90 2.81
CA ASN A 64 -3.64 -3.38 3.89
C ASN A 64 -3.62 -4.25 5.16
N LYS A 65 -3.45 -5.58 5.03
CA LYS A 65 -3.38 -6.48 6.19
C LYS A 65 -2.03 -6.32 6.89
N VAL A 66 -0.94 -6.34 6.14
CA VAL A 66 0.42 -6.18 6.67
C VAL A 66 0.57 -4.79 7.31
N TRP A 67 0.07 -3.74 6.66
CA TRP A 67 0.02 -2.39 7.21
C TRP A 67 -0.64 -2.36 8.59
N LYS A 68 -1.87 -2.88 8.70
CA LYS A 68 -2.59 -2.91 9.98
C LYS A 68 -1.80 -3.63 11.08
N GLN A 69 -1.17 -4.76 10.75
CA GLN A 69 -0.36 -5.52 11.70
C GLN A 69 0.87 -4.75 12.19
N ILE A 70 1.62 -4.11 11.27
CA ILE A 70 2.79 -3.30 11.63
C ILE A 70 2.39 -2.18 12.60
N TRP A 71 1.28 -1.51 12.33
CA TRP A 71 0.82 -0.40 13.16
C TRP A 71 0.15 -0.82 14.46
N SER A 72 -0.31 -2.07 14.59
CA SER A 72 -0.80 -2.63 15.85
C SER A 72 0.30 -3.10 16.81
N LEU A 73 1.57 -3.14 16.37
CA LEU A 73 2.68 -3.58 17.22
C LEU A 73 2.84 -2.65 18.44
N SER A 74 2.90 -3.23 19.65
CA SER A 74 3.19 -2.52 20.90
C SER A 74 4.70 -2.27 21.09
N VAL A 75 5.30 -1.56 20.13
CA VAL A 75 6.72 -1.21 20.11
C VAL A 75 6.92 0.29 19.91
N MET A 76 8.17 0.76 20.01
CA MET A 76 8.50 2.14 19.68
C MET A 76 8.21 2.47 18.22
N GLU A 77 7.80 3.71 17.97
CA GLU A 77 7.45 4.20 16.63
C GLU A 77 8.56 3.97 15.60
N ARG A 78 9.82 4.17 15.99
CA ARG A 78 10.99 3.92 15.13
C ARG A 78 11.05 2.47 14.62
N VAL A 79 10.59 1.50 15.42
CA VAL A 79 10.56 0.09 15.04
C VAL A 79 9.43 -0.17 14.05
N ARG A 80 8.24 0.41 14.27
CA ARG A 80 7.13 0.32 13.31
C ARG A 80 7.51 0.89 11.94
N VAL A 81 8.13 2.07 11.92
CA VAL A 81 8.62 2.72 10.69
C VAL A 81 9.70 1.86 10.02
N PHE A 82 10.62 1.27 10.80
CA PHE A 82 11.65 0.40 10.26
C PHE A 82 11.06 -0.85 9.58
N VAL A 83 10.12 -1.56 10.23
CA VAL A 83 9.45 -2.73 9.64
C VAL A 83 8.67 -2.32 8.39
N TRP A 84 8.01 -1.16 8.41
CA TRP A 84 7.34 -0.60 7.25
C TRP A 84 8.30 -0.35 6.09
N GLN A 85 9.48 0.24 6.35
CA GLN A 85 10.50 0.44 5.31
C GLN A 85 10.97 -0.87 4.70
N ILE A 86 11.16 -1.91 5.52
CA ILE A 86 11.53 -3.26 5.04
C ILE A 86 10.44 -3.80 4.12
N GLN A 87 9.16 -3.77 4.54
CA GLN A 87 8.03 -4.30 3.77
C GLN A 87 7.92 -3.66 2.38
N HIS A 88 8.21 -2.36 2.27
CA HIS A 88 8.18 -1.64 1.00
C HIS A 88 9.51 -1.63 0.24
N GLY A 89 10.53 -2.35 0.71
CA GLY A 89 11.83 -2.42 0.05
C GLY A 89 12.59 -1.09 0.04
N ARG A 90 12.39 -0.25 1.07
CA ARG A 90 12.89 1.14 1.13
C ARG A 90 14.15 1.32 1.99
N LEU A 91 14.76 0.25 2.47
CA LEU A 91 16.05 0.36 3.16
C LEU A 91 17.17 0.63 2.16
N LEU A 92 17.99 1.63 2.49
CA LEU A 92 19.21 1.97 1.75
C LEU A 92 20.29 0.94 2.06
N THR A 93 20.31 -0.11 1.24
CA THR A 93 21.31 -1.19 1.31
C THR A 93 22.42 -0.95 0.30
N LYS A 94 23.60 -1.55 0.47
CA LYS A 94 24.66 -1.42 -0.54
C LYS A 94 24.29 -1.99 -1.90
N GLN A 95 23.43 -3.01 -1.96
CA GLN A 95 22.88 -3.45 -3.25
C GLN A 95 22.15 -2.30 -3.97
N TRP A 96 21.44 -1.45 -3.23
CA TRP A 96 20.77 -0.28 -3.79
C TRP A 96 21.74 0.83 -4.18
N LEU A 97 22.76 1.10 -3.36
CA LEU A 97 23.84 2.04 -3.70
C LEU A 97 24.60 1.63 -4.95
N ALA A 98 24.88 0.34 -5.13
CA ALA A 98 25.53 -0.20 -6.32
C ALA A 98 24.66 -0.03 -7.57
N LYS A 99 23.33 -0.18 -7.46
CA LYS A 99 22.41 0.14 -8.56
C LYS A 99 22.46 1.62 -8.96
N MET A 100 22.77 2.51 -8.02
CA MET A 100 23.01 3.93 -8.27
C MET A 100 24.43 4.26 -8.70
N GLN A 101 25.31 3.26 -8.84
CA GLN A 101 26.73 3.43 -9.18
C GLN A 101 27.50 4.27 -8.14
N LEU A 102 27.06 4.21 -6.88
CA LEU A 102 27.66 4.96 -5.76
C LEU A 102 28.59 4.12 -4.88
N GLY A 103 28.78 2.83 -5.19
CA GLY A 103 29.66 1.95 -4.44
C GLY A 103 29.52 0.48 -4.82
N GLU A 104 30.23 -0.38 -4.08
CA GLU A 104 30.18 -1.83 -4.25
C GLU A 104 28.98 -2.45 -3.50
N PRO A 105 28.40 -3.55 -4.00
CA PRO A 105 27.19 -4.13 -3.41
C PRO A 105 27.46 -4.99 -2.18
N TYR A 106 28.71 -5.23 -1.80
CA TYR A 106 29.08 -6.22 -0.78
C TYR A 106 28.90 -5.72 0.65
N CYS A 107 28.35 -6.59 1.50
CA CYS A 107 28.13 -6.28 2.90
C CYS A 107 29.45 -6.11 3.67
N ASP A 108 29.59 -5.00 4.40
CA ASP A 108 30.79 -4.69 5.21
C ASP A 108 30.97 -5.61 6.42
N ASN A 109 29.97 -6.42 6.72
CA ASN A 109 29.97 -7.28 7.89
C ASN A 109 30.47 -8.68 7.57
N CYS A 110 30.05 -9.23 6.42
CA CYS A 110 30.41 -10.59 6.02
C CYS A 110 31.43 -10.63 4.88
N TYR A 111 31.57 -9.55 4.11
CA TYR A 111 32.45 -9.41 2.94
C TYR A 111 32.29 -10.51 1.88
N GLN A 112 31.21 -11.28 1.92
CA GLN A 112 31.01 -12.48 1.08
C GLN A 112 29.81 -12.35 0.14
N PHE A 113 28.76 -11.64 0.57
CA PHE A 113 27.49 -11.59 -0.14
C PHE A 113 27.07 -10.14 -0.41
N GLU A 114 26.25 -9.96 -1.45
CA GLU A 114 25.59 -8.68 -1.68
C GLU A 114 24.68 -8.32 -0.51
N GLU A 115 24.78 -7.07 -0.09
CA GLU A 115 23.97 -6.51 0.98
C GLU A 115 22.57 -6.19 0.45
N SER A 116 21.71 -7.19 0.43
CA SER A 116 20.26 -7.01 0.23
C SER A 116 19.54 -6.78 1.57
N ILE A 117 18.28 -6.36 1.50
CA ILE A 117 17.45 -6.15 2.71
C ILE A 117 17.37 -7.42 3.55
N ILE A 118 17.06 -8.56 2.93
CA ILE A 118 16.93 -9.84 3.65
C ILE A 118 18.29 -10.31 4.18
N HIS A 119 19.39 -10.00 3.48
CA HIS A 119 20.73 -10.31 3.96
C HIS A 119 21.04 -9.57 5.26
N VAL A 120 20.91 -8.24 5.27
CA VAL A 120 21.26 -7.43 6.46
C VAL A 120 20.45 -7.83 7.67
N ILE A 121 19.15 -8.06 7.49
CA ILE A 121 18.26 -8.33 8.62
C ILE A 121 18.26 -9.78 9.07
N ARG A 122 18.64 -10.75 8.21
CA ARG A 122 18.48 -12.18 8.48
C ARG A 122 19.68 -13.04 8.08
N ASP A 123 20.10 -13.00 6.81
CA ASP A 123 21.03 -14.00 6.26
C ASP A 123 22.51 -13.66 6.47
N CYS A 124 22.81 -12.44 6.93
CA CYS A 124 24.16 -12.05 7.30
C CYS A 124 24.65 -12.95 8.44
N PRO A 125 25.85 -13.57 8.36
CA PRO A 125 26.40 -14.42 9.42
C PRO A 125 26.33 -13.81 10.83
N MET A 126 26.54 -12.49 10.96
CA MET A 126 26.36 -11.79 12.24
C MET A 126 24.90 -11.78 12.71
N ALA A 127 23.94 -11.52 11.82
CA ALA A 127 22.52 -11.55 12.14
C ALA A 127 22.06 -12.98 12.50
N VAL A 128 22.50 -13.99 11.74
CA VAL A 128 22.19 -15.40 11.97
C VAL A 128 22.56 -15.84 13.38
N GLN A 129 23.74 -15.46 13.88
CA GLN A 129 24.18 -15.78 15.24
C GLN A 129 23.20 -15.27 16.31
N THR A 130 22.71 -14.04 16.14
CA THR A 130 21.72 -13.43 17.05
C THR A 130 20.39 -14.17 16.96
N TRP A 131 19.89 -14.41 15.75
CA TRP A 131 18.61 -15.09 15.54
C TRP A 131 18.60 -16.53 16.07
N GLN A 132 19.71 -17.25 15.98
CA GLN A 132 19.82 -18.60 16.53
C GLN A 132 19.59 -18.63 18.04
N GLN A 133 19.95 -17.58 18.77
CA GLN A 133 19.72 -17.49 20.22
C GLN A 133 18.28 -17.10 20.57
N LEU A 134 17.63 -16.33 19.69
CA LEU A 134 16.29 -15.82 19.92
C LEU A 134 15.17 -16.74 19.44
N LEU A 135 15.43 -17.65 18.50
CA LEU A 135 14.38 -18.47 17.86
C LEU A 135 14.27 -19.87 18.46
N HIS A 136 13.03 -20.33 18.62
CA HIS A 136 12.74 -21.75 18.89
C HIS A 136 13.31 -22.65 17.79
N THR A 137 13.84 -23.82 18.18
CA THR A 137 14.52 -24.76 17.27
C THR A 137 13.63 -25.23 16.12
N ASN A 138 12.33 -25.44 16.36
CA ASN A 138 11.33 -25.82 15.36
C ASN A 138 11.04 -24.71 14.33
N ALA A 139 11.20 -23.44 14.69
CA ALA A 139 10.93 -22.30 13.81
C ALA A 139 12.08 -21.98 12.85
N ARG A 140 13.32 -22.38 13.18
CA ARG A 140 14.54 -21.97 12.46
C ARG A 140 14.53 -22.35 10.97
N SER A 141 14.09 -23.56 10.62
CA SER A 141 14.11 -24.02 9.22
C SER A 141 13.25 -23.13 8.32
N ASN A 142 12.04 -22.79 8.75
CA ASN A 142 11.14 -21.93 7.99
C ASN A 142 11.62 -20.46 7.99
N PHE A 143 12.19 -20.01 9.12
CA PHE A 143 12.68 -18.64 9.27
C PHE A 143 13.75 -18.27 8.24
N PHE A 144 14.73 -19.14 8.00
CA PHE A 144 15.86 -18.85 7.10
C PHE A 144 15.60 -19.18 5.62
N THR A 145 14.50 -19.86 5.29
CA THR A 145 14.21 -20.29 3.90
C THR A 145 13.15 -19.43 3.21
N THR A 146 12.34 -18.70 3.98
CA THR A 146 11.24 -17.86 3.46
C THR A 146 11.74 -16.66 2.67
N GLN A 147 10.92 -16.14 1.75
CA GLN A 147 11.22 -14.89 1.05
C GLN A 147 10.89 -13.67 1.94
N LEU A 148 11.41 -12.49 1.61
CA LEU A 148 11.30 -11.29 2.46
C LEU A 148 9.86 -10.96 2.90
N LYS A 149 8.89 -10.94 1.96
CA LYS A 149 7.51 -10.59 2.28
C LYS A 149 6.84 -11.62 3.19
N ASP A 150 7.02 -12.91 2.88
CA ASP A 150 6.50 -14.01 3.69
C ASP A 150 7.17 -14.06 5.06
N TRP A 151 8.46 -13.74 5.12
CA TRP A 151 9.22 -13.67 6.36
C TRP A 151 8.70 -12.55 7.28
N ILE A 152 8.40 -11.37 6.73
CA ILE A 152 7.80 -10.28 7.52
C ILE A 152 6.43 -10.71 8.04
N TRP A 153 5.59 -11.28 7.19
CA TRP A 153 4.27 -11.77 7.59
C TRP A 153 4.37 -12.85 8.68
N LEU A 154 5.29 -13.81 8.54
CA LEU A 154 5.54 -14.86 9.53
C LEU A 154 5.92 -14.27 10.89
N ASN A 155 6.81 -13.26 10.91
CA ASN A 155 7.22 -12.59 12.15
C ASN A 155 6.13 -11.71 12.77
N LEU A 156 5.24 -11.13 11.97
CA LEU A 156 4.12 -10.33 12.47
C LEU A 156 2.96 -11.18 12.99
N SER A 157 2.77 -12.38 12.45
CA SER A 157 1.62 -13.25 12.74
C SER A 157 1.91 -14.34 13.75
N SER A 158 3.18 -14.68 13.98
CA SER A 158 3.58 -15.85 14.77
C SER A 158 4.60 -15.48 15.84
N GLN A 159 4.47 -16.14 16.99
CA GLN A 159 5.44 -16.05 18.07
C GLN A 159 6.57 -17.06 17.84
N LEU A 160 7.67 -16.62 17.23
CA LEU A 160 8.81 -17.48 16.89
C LEU A 160 9.92 -17.46 17.94
N GLY A 161 9.88 -16.46 18.83
CA GLY A 161 10.94 -16.17 19.79
C GLY A 161 10.85 -16.98 21.07
N CYS A 162 11.99 -17.48 21.55
CA CYS A 162 12.16 -18.12 22.85
C CYS A 162 12.67 -17.11 23.89
N TYR A 163 11.86 -16.12 24.26
CA TYR A 163 12.14 -15.37 25.48
C TYR A 163 11.46 -16.08 26.66
N SER A 164 12.24 -16.44 27.66
CA SER A 164 11.70 -16.61 29.01
C SER A 164 11.45 -15.20 29.53
N GLU A 165 10.29 -14.95 30.13
CA GLU A 165 10.09 -13.76 30.95
C GLU A 165 11.15 -13.80 32.06
N ALA A 166 12.24 -13.05 31.88
CA ALA A 166 13.07 -12.65 33.00
C ALA A 166 12.22 -11.67 33.82
N GLY A 167 11.97 -12.05 35.07
CA GLY A 167 10.99 -11.43 35.97
C GLY A 167 11.20 -9.97 36.34
#